data_AF-A0A3M8AHX4-F1
#
_entry.id   AF-A0A3M8AHX4-F1
#
_cell.length_a   1.000
_cell.length_b   1.000
_cell.length_c   1.000
_cell.angle_alpha   90.00
_cell.angle_beta   90.00
_cell.angle_gamma   90.00
#
_symmetry.space_group_name_H-M   'P 1'
#
loop_
_entity.id
_entity.type
_entity.pdbx_description
1 polymer ?
#
loop_
_entity_poly.entity_id
_entity_poly.type
_entity_poly.pdbx_seq_one_letter_code
_entity_poly.pdbx_strand_id
1 'polypeptide(L)'
;MTTVRPDDDSLPVAPPAVEHEGALAGAVSRLPEVSDVTFAIRHIGGGYDRAEVDAFLDELSATVSEVRAALDSGRQELASLRAENARLRAASGADLEQEIAAGAVGLLSQAQLIADRAVADAEQYAREMVLAAREQYREVLERAERSAGHVAAALATTPEAPSLPEIEYVRTYAKVAQIQLRSVLDALTEQVDRLGNLPQQDAEPAESPAPPEPVEEPVGEPDWARPTAARRSYVEPDTFTMPASFSDSDSTSEPDSTATGADAFPESRAATRH
;
A
#
# COMPACT_ATOMS: atom_id res chain seq x y z
N MET A 1 -5.66 26.24 -56.44
CA MET A 1 -5.07 24.89 -56.40
C MET A 1 -3.77 25.00 -55.63
N THR A 2 -3.81 24.66 -54.35
CA THR A 2 -2.71 24.88 -53.40
C THR A 2 -2.21 23.49 -52.98
N THR A 3 -0.97 23.17 -53.29
CA THR A 3 -0.33 21.89 -52.93
C THR A 3 0.19 21.98 -51.50
N VAL A 4 -0.41 21.21 -50.60
CA VAL A 4 0.05 21.02 -49.22
C VAL A 4 1.25 20.07 -49.23
N ARG A 5 2.36 20.53 -48.65
CA ARG A 5 3.56 19.74 -48.35
C ARG A 5 3.36 19.14 -46.95
N PRO A 6 3.40 17.81 -46.77
CA PRO A 6 3.37 17.23 -45.43
C PRO A 6 4.74 17.45 -44.78
N ASP A 7 4.74 18.22 -43.69
CA ASP A 7 5.83 18.30 -42.73
C ASP A 7 5.88 16.96 -41.98
N ASP A 8 6.66 16.00 -42.50
CA ASP A 8 7.01 14.77 -41.81
C ASP A 8 8.50 14.82 -41.47
N ASP A 9 8.83 15.64 -40.48
CA ASP A 9 10.17 15.80 -39.90
C ASP A 9 10.30 14.95 -38.62
N SER A 10 9.73 13.74 -38.68
CA SER A 10 9.87 12.73 -37.63
C SER A 10 11.16 11.94 -37.92
N LEU A 11 12.29 12.43 -37.42
CA LEU A 11 13.54 11.64 -37.43
C LEU A 11 13.28 10.29 -36.75
N PRO A 12 13.62 9.14 -37.37
CA PRO A 12 13.45 7.84 -36.74
C PRO A 12 14.29 7.79 -35.46
N VAL A 13 13.61 7.52 -34.33
CA VAL A 13 14.25 7.29 -33.04
C VAL A 13 15.28 6.16 -33.22
N ALA A 14 16.55 6.48 -32.98
CA ALA A 14 17.62 5.49 -33.04
C ALA A 14 17.33 4.36 -32.04
N PRO A 15 17.39 3.08 -32.45
CA PRO A 15 17.20 1.96 -31.54
C PRO A 15 18.26 2.00 -30.42
N PRO A 16 17.93 1.48 -29.22
CA PRO A 16 18.85 1.51 -28.09
C PRO A 16 20.12 0.71 -28.41
N ALA A 17 21.29 1.29 -28.15
CA ALA A 17 22.62 0.77 -28.50
C ALA A 17 22.90 -0.69 -28.05
N VAL A 18 22.13 -1.19 -27.08
CA VAL A 18 22.23 -2.55 -26.53
C VAL A 18 21.90 -3.62 -27.58
N GLU A 19 21.05 -3.32 -28.56
CA GLU A 19 20.70 -4.28 -29.62
C GLU A 19 21.86 -4.48 -30.62
N HIS A 20 22.66 -3.44 -30.84
CA HIS A 20 23.77 -3.49 -31.79
C HIS A 20 24.94 -4.34 -31.29
N GLU A 21 25.23 -4.28 -29.99
CA GLU A 21 26.33 -5.04 -29.40
C GLU A 21 26.05 -6.56 -29.39
N GLY A 22 24.81 -6.95 -29.08
CA GLY A 22 24.36 -8.33 -29.20
C GLY A 22 24.31 -8.84 -30.65
N ALA A 23 23.91 -7.97 -31.59
CA ALA A 23 23.90 -8.30 -33.02
C ALA A 23 25.32 -8.49 -33.59
N LEU A 24 26.29 -7.67 -33.16
CA LEU A 24 27.69 -7.80 -33.52
C LEU A 24 28.30 -9.09 -32.96
N ALA A 25 28.09 -9.38 -31.67
CA ALA A 25 28.56 -10.61 -31.05
C ALA A 25 27.94 -11.87 -31.72
N GLY A 26 26.67 -11.79 -32.12
CA GLY A 26 25.97 -12.84 -32.86
C GLY A 26 26.37 -12.96 -34.34
N ALA A 27 26.93 -11.91 -34.93
CA ALA A 27 27.50 -11.93 -36.27
C ALA A 27 28.92 -12.52 -36.27
N VAL A 28 29.76 -12.11 -35.31
CA VAL A 28 31.14 -12.61 -35.14
C VAL A 28 31.18 -14.11 -34.84
N SER A 29 30.19 -14.63 -34.10
CA SER A 29 30.08 -16.06 -33.83
C SER A 29 29.64 -16.90 -35.04
N ARG A 30 29.09 -16.29 -36.09
CA ARG A 30 28.67 -16.98 -37.33
C ARG A 30 29.70 -16.90 -38.46
N LEU A 31 30.77 -16.12 -38.28
CA LEU A 31 31.83 -16.03 -39.27
C LEU A 31 32.54 -17.40 -39.39
N PRO A 32 32.81 -17.88 -40.61
CA PRO A 32 33.64 -19.08 -40.80
C PRO A 32 35.04 -18.84 -40.24
N GLU A 33 35.78 -19.92 -39.96
CA GLU A 33 37.19 -19.78 -39.60
C GLU A 33 37.98 -19.23 -40.79
N VAL A 34 38.82 -18.23 -40.52
CA VAL A 34 39.56 -17.49 -41.55
C VAL A 34 40.51 -18.43 -42.32
N SER A 35 40.91 -19.55 -41.72
CA SER A 35 41.74 -20.61 -42.31
C SER A 35 41.07 -21.39 -43.45
N ASP A 36 39.74 -21.34 -43.57
CA ASP A 36 38.99 -22.10 -44.58
C ASP A 36 38.81 -21.33 -45.90
N VAL A 37 39.27 -20.07 -45.96
CA VAL A 37 39.05 -19.19 -47.12
C VAL A 37 40.13 -19.41 -48.19
N THR A 38 39.72 -19.84 -49.38
CA THR A 38 40.62 -20.00 -50.54
C THR A 38 40.41 -18.90 -51.58
N PHE A 39 41.49 -18.29 -52.07
CA PHE A 39 41.45 -17.28 -53.13
C PHE A 39 41.87 -17.85 -54.49
N ALA A 40 41.19 -17.47 -55.57
CA ALA A 40 41.58 -17.84 -56.92
C ALA A 40 42.80 -17.02 -57.39
N ILE A 41 43.85 -17.70 -57.86
CA ILE A 41 45.09 -17.05 -58.32
C ILE A 41 44.91 -16.58 -59.78
N ARG A 42 45.18 -15.30 -60.06
CA ARG A 42 45.12 -14.73 -61.41
C ARG A 42 46.54 -14.44 -61.91
N HIS A 43 46.96 -15.09 -62.99
CA HIS A 43 48.33 -14.98 -63.52
C HIS A 43 48.58 -13.74 -64.40
N ILE A 44 47.57 -12.93 -64.70
CA ILE A 44 47.68 -11.77 -65.61
C ILE A 44 47.18 -10.51 -64.88
N GLY A 45 48.11 -9.60 -64.57
CA GLY A 45 47.84 -8.31 -63.95
C GLY A 45 47.87 -8.35 -62.42
N GLY A 46 48.88 -7.68 -61.84
CA GLY A 46 49.15 -7.46 -60.40
C GLY A 46 48.07 -7.92 -59.41
N GLY A 47 48.19 -9.16 -58.95
CA GLY A 47 47.47 -9.68 -57.78
C GLY A 47 48.18 -9.34 -56.48
N TYR A 48 47.49 -9.55 -55.35
CA TYR A 48 48.10 -9.44 -54.01
C TYR A 48 49.21 -10.48 -53.83
N ASP A 49 50.25 -10.12 -53.07
CA ASP A 49 51.29 -11.07 -52.67
C ASP A 49 50.69 -12.11 -51.73
N ARG A 50 50.84 -13.38 -52.08
CA ARG A 50 50.29 -14.49 -51.30
C ARG A 50 50.89 -14.53 -49.90
N ALA A 51 52.19 -14.26 -49.75
CA ALA A 51 52.82 -14.30 -48.44
C ALA A 51 52.30 -13.20 -47.51
N GLU A 52 52.01 -12.01 -48.06
CA GLU A 52 51.42 -10.90 -47.31
C GLU A 52 49.96 -11.17 -46.94
N VAL A 53 49.18 -11.75 -47.86
CA VAL A 53 47.79 -12.16 -47.58
C VAL A 53 47.76 -13.26 -46.52
N ASP A 54 48.59 -14.30 -46.62
CA ASP A 54 48.65 -15.38 -45.65
C ASP A 54 49.02 -14.84 -44.25
N ALA A 55 50.00 -13.94 -44.14
CA ALA A 55 50.36 -13.29 -42.88
C ALA A 55 49.24 -12.43 -42.29
N PHE A 56 48.51 -11.69 -43.12
CA PHE A 56 47.35 -10.91 -42.69
C PHE A 56 46.20 -11.79 -42.20
N LEU A 57 45.93 -12.91 -42.88
CA LEU A 57 44.90 -13.87 -42.47
C LEU A 57 45.25 -14.54 -41.14
N ASP A 58 46.53 -14.84 -40.90
CA ASP A 58 47.00 -15.37 -39.62
C ASP A 58 46.75 -14.37 -38.48
N GLU A 59 47.10 -13.09 -38.66
CA GLU A 59 46.84 -12.02 -37.68
C GLU A 59 45.33 -11.81 -37.45
N LEU A 60 44.53 -11.81 -38.52
CA LEU A 60 43.09 -11.70 -38.44
C LEU A 60 42.47 -12.90 -37.69
N SER A 61 42.96 -14.11 -37.94
CA SER A 61 42.47 -15.33 -37.28
C SER A 61 42.75 -15.30 -35.77
N ALA A 62 43.93 -14.81 -35.37
CA ALA A 62 44.30 -14.63 -33.97
C ALA A 62 43.38 -13.60 -33.29
N THR A 63 43.16 -12.46 -33.94
CA THR A 63 42.28 -11.39 -33.42
C THR A 63 40.84 -11.86 -33.26
N VAL A 64 40.29 -12.57 -34.26
CA VAL A 64 38.92 -13.12 -34.19
C VAL A 64 38.82 -14.16 -33.07
N SER A 65 39.85 -14.98 -32.88
CA SER A 65 39.87 -15.99 -31.81
C SER A 65 39.89 -15.35 -30.42
N GLU A 66 40.67 -14.28 -30.24
CA GLU A 66 40.69 -13.50 -29.00
C GLU A 66 39.33 -12.86 -28.69
N VAL A 67 38.70 -12.22 -29.69
CA VAL A 67 37.37 -11.62 -29.54
C VAL A 67 36.32 -12.69 -29.18
N ARG A 68 36.39 -13.88 -29.80
CA ARG A 68 35.49 -15.00 -29.47
C ARG A 68 35.69 -15.46 -28.02
N ALA A 69 36.93 -15.65 -27.59
CA ALA A 69 37.23 -16.04 -26.21
C ALA A 69 36.73 -14.99 -25.19
N ALA A 70 36.92 -13.70 -25.47
CA ALA A 70 36.41 -12.62 -24.65
C ALA A 70 34.87 -12.61 -24.58
N LEU A 71 34.19 -12.79 -25.71
CA LEU A 71 32.73 -12.89 -25.76
C LEU A 71 32.19 -14.07 -24.97
N ASP A 72 32.83 -15.23 -25.06
CA ASP A 72 32.40 -16.42 -24.33
C ASP A 72 32.64 -16.27 -22.82
N SER A 73 33.77 -15.67 -22.42
CA SER A 73 34.02 -15.29 -21.02
C SER A 73 32.95 -14.35 -20.49
N GLY A 74 32.61 -13.29 -21.23
CA GLY A 74 31.57 -12.34 -20.85
C GLY A 74 30.17 -12.98 -20.76
N ARG A 75 29.85 -13.91 -21.66
CA ARG A 75 28.58 -14.68 -21.58
C ARG A 75 28.52 -15.56 -20.33
N GLN A 76 29.62 -16.22 -19.98
CA GLN A 76 29.70 -17.04 -18.77
C GLN A 76 29.54 -16.18 -17.51
N GLU A 77 30.20 -15.03 -17.45
CA GLU A 77 30.07 -14.09 -16.33
C GLU A 77 28.63 -13.57 -16.20
N LEU A 78 28.01 -13.15 -17.31
CA LEU A 78 26.62 -12.70 -17.30
C LEU A 78 25.65 -13.80 -16.88
N ALA A 79 25.89 -15.05 -17.28
CA ALA A 79 25.08 -16.19 -16.84
C ALA A 79 25.24 -16.42 -15.32
N SER A 80 26.48 -16.36 -14.82
CA SER A 80 26.79 -16.47 -13.39
C SER A 80 26.12 -15.37 -12.56
N LEU A 81 26.27 -14.12 -12.99
CA LEU A 81 25.67 -12.96 -12.32
C LEU A 81 24.14 -13.03 -12.33
N ARG A 82 23.52 -13.48 -13.43
CA ARG A 82 22.07 -13.66 -13.48
C ARG A 82 21.59 -14.77 -12.53
N ALA A 83 22.33 -15.88 -12.45
CA ALA A 83 22.00 -16.97 -11.53
C ALA A 83 22.11 -16.51 -10.06
N GLU A 84 23.18 -15.79 -9.71
CA GLU A 84 23.35 -15.28 -8.35
C GLU A 84 22.32 -14.20 -8.02
N ASN A 85 21.99 -13.31 -8.96
CA ASN A 85 20.96 -12.30 -8.73
C ASN A 85 19.56 -12.94 -8.56
N ALA A 86 19.25 -13.99 -9.32
CA ALA A 86 18.02 -14.75 -9.13
C ALA A 86 17.98 -15.44 -7.76
N ARG A 87 19.11 -16.01 -7.32
CA ARG A 87 19.26 -16.62 -6.00
C ARG A 87 19.08 -15.61 -4.87
N LEU A 88 19.74 -14.45 -4.95
CA LEU A 88 19.62 -13.39 -3.95
C LEU A 88 18.18 -12.86 -3.88
N ARG A 89 17.51 -12.66 -5.02
CA ARG A 89 16.11 -12.26 -5.04
C ARG A 89 15.20 -13.31 -4.40
N ALA A 90 15.43 -14.59 -4.66
CA ALA A 90 14.65 -15.66 -4.02
C ALA A 90 14.86 -15.70 -2.50
N ALA A 91 16.11 -15.51 -2.04
CA ALA A 91 16.43 -15.46 -0.61
C ALA A 91 15.77 -14.24 0.06
N SER A 92 15.99 -13.04 -0.47
CA SER A 92 15.40 -11.81 0.09
C SER A 92 13.87 -11.80 0.05
N GLY A 93 13.26 -12.43 -0.97
CA GLY A 93 11.81 -12.60 -1.04
C GLY A 93 11.26 -13.44 0.11
N ALA A 94 11.90 -14.58 0.40
CA ALA A 94 11.50 -15.44 1.51
C ALA A 94 11.65 -14.76 2.88
N ASP A 95 12.74 -14.02 3.10
CA ASP A 95 12.95 -13.27 4.34
C ASP A 95 11.88 -12.19 4.54
N LEU A 96 11.57 -11.42 3.49
CA LEU A 96 10.52 -10.39 3.53
C LEU A 96 9.14 -10.99 3.79
N GLU A 97 8.80 -12.11 3.15
CA GLU A 97 7.54 -12.82 3.41
C GLU A 97 7.45 -13.27 4.87
N GLN A 98 8.55 -13.74 5.45
CA GLN A 98 8.60 -14.17 6.84
C GLN A 98 8.46 -12.99 7.82
N GLU A 99 9.07 -11.85 7.53
CA GLU A 99 8.91 -10.61 8.31
C GLU A 99 7.47 -10.06 8.23
N ILE A 100 6.87 -10.04 7.04
CA ILE A 100 5.48 -9.62 6.85
C ILE A 100 4.53 -10.56 7.60
N ALA A 101 4.74 -11.87 7.51
CA ALA A 101 3.95 -12.85 8.22
C ALA A 101 4.06 -12.67 9.75
N ALA A 102 5.27 -12.47 10.28
CA ALA A 102 5.49 -12.21 11.69
C ALA A 102 4.82 -10.90 12.15
N GLY A 103 4.94 -9.83 11.36
CA GLY A 103 4.29 -8.54 11.63
C GLY A 103 2.76 -8.63 11.61
N ALA A 104 2.19 -9.35 10.64
CA ALA A 104 0.75 -9.55 10.53
C ALA A 104 0.18 -10.33 11.72
N VAL A 105 0.89 -11.36 12.21
CA VAL A 105 0.50 -12.09 13.43
C VAL A 105 0.52 -11.17 14.65
N GLY A 106 1.52 -10.29 14.76
CA GLY A 106 1.58 -9.27 15.81
C GLY A 106 0.38 -8.32 15.78
N LEU A 107 0.05 -7.80 14.60
CA LEU A 107 -1.11 -6.91 14.41
C LEU A 107 -2.43 -7.61 14.69
N LEU A 108 -2.58 -8.88 14.29
CA LEU A 108 -3.81 -9.65 14.57
C LEU A 108 -3.98 -9.88 16.08
N SER A 109 -2.90 -10.23 16.77
CA SER A 109 -2.91 -10.39 18.24
C SER A 109 -3.28 -9.07 18.93
N GLN A 110 -2.72 -7.95 18.47
CA GLN A 110 -3.08 -6.62 18.97
C GLN A 110 -4.55 -6.28 18.71
N ALA A 111 -5.06 -6.55 17.51
CA ALA A 111 -6.44 -6.30 17.15
C ALA A 111 -7.41 -7.15 18.01
N GLN A 112 -7.06 -8.41 18.29
CA GLN A 112 -7.81 -9.27 19.20
C GLN A 112 -7.87 -8.68 20.62
N LEU A 113 -6.73 -8.24 21.17
CA LEU A 113 -6.70 -7.60 22.49
C LEU A 113 -7.55 -6.32 22.55
N ILE A 114 -7.54 -5.51 21.50
CA ILE A 114 -8.38 -4.30 21.40
C ILE A 114 -9.86 -4.70 21.32
N ALA A 115 -10.20 -5.72 20.54
CA ALA A 115 -11.56 -6.21 20.43
C ALA A 115 -12.08 -6.75 21.77
N ASP A 116 -11.30 -7.58 22.47
CA ASP A 116 -11.67 -8.12 23.78
C ASP A 116 -11.88 -7.01 24.81
N ARG A 117 -11.01 -5.99 24.80
CA ARG A 117 -11.17 -4.81 25.64
C ARG A 117 -12.44 -4.04 25.31
N ALA A 118 -12.71 -3.79 24.04
CA ALA A 118 -13.91 -3.06 23.61
C ALA A 118 -15.20 -3.81 23.99
N VAL A 119 -15.19 -5.15 23.92
CA VAL A 119 -16.32 -5.98 24.39
C VAL A 119 -16.50 -5.83 25.90
N ALA A 120 -15.42 -5.91 26.69
CA ALA A 120 -15.50 -5.73 28.14
C ALA A 120 -16.02 -4.33 28.52
N ASP A 121 -15.53 -3.28 27.85
CA ASP A 121 -15.98 -1.90 28.06
C ASP A 121 -17.47 -1.73 27.69
N ALA A 122 -17.90 -2.30 26.56
CA ALA A 122 -19.30 -2.28 26.12
C ALA A 122 -20.24 -3.04 27.08
N GLU A 123 -19.81 -4.18 27.62
CA GLU A 123 -20.57 -4.91 28.62
C GLU A 123 -20.74 -4.10 29.91
N GLN A 124 -19.67 -3.44 30.37
CA GLN A 124 -19.75 -2.59 31.56
C GLN A 124 -20.70 -1.43 31.33
N TYR A 125 -20.58 -0.74 30.19
CA TYR A 125 -21.47 0.36 29.82
C TYR A 125 -22.95 -0.09 29.75
N ALA A 126 -23.22 -1.27 29.17
CA ALA A 126 -24.57 -1.82 29.12
C ALA A 126 -25.14 -2.08 30.52
N ARG A 127 -24.34 -2.58 31.46
CA ARG A 127 -24.76 -2.78 32.87
C ARG A 127 -25.07 -1.45 33.54
N GLU A 128 -24.22 -0.44 33.34
CA GLU A 128 -24.42 0.91 33.88
C GLU A 128 -25.70 1.54 33.32
N MET A 129 -25.93 1.43 32.01
CA MET A 129 -27.14 1.93 31.37
C MET A 129 -28.42 1.27 31.90
N VAL A 130 -28.41 -0.05 32.14
CA VAL A 130 -29.55 -0.77 32.72
C VAL A 130 -29.82 -0.32 34.15
N LEU A 131 -28.78 -0.11 34.96
CA LEU A 131 -28.93 0.41 36.32
C LEU A 131 -29.50 1.83 36.31
N ALA A 132 -28.98 2.71 35.45
CA ALA A 132 -29.46 4.07 35.29
C ALA A 132 -30.93 4.11 34.85
N ALA A 133 -31.32 3.28 33.87
CA ALA A 133 -32.70 3.19 33.42
C ALA A 133 -33.64 2.73 34.55
N ARG A 134 -33.24 1.71 35.33
CA ARG A 134 -34.03 1.24 36.47
C ARG A 134 -34.21 2.29 37.55
N GLU A 135 -33.18 3.09 37.80
CA GLU A 135 -33.27 4.19 38.75
C GLU A 135 -34.23 5.28 38.26
N GLN A 136 -34.11 5.67 36.98
CA GLN A 136 -35.05 6.60 36.35
C GLN A 136 -36.50 6.10 36.40
N TYR A 137 -36.74 4.80 36.15
CA TYR A 137 -38.08 4.23 36.27
C TYR A 137 -38.65 4.35 37.69
N ARG A 138 -37.83 4.11 38.73
CA ARG A 138 -38.26 4.29 40.13
C ARG A 138 -38.58 5.74 40.44
N GLU A 139 -37.73 6.66 40.01
CA GLU A 139 -37.92 8.09 40.23
C GLU A 139 -39.21 8.61 39.56
N VAL A 140 -39.49 8.16 38.33
CA VAL A 140 -40.71 8.50 37.60
C VAL A 140 -41.95 7.97 38.32
N LEU A 141 -41.92 6.73 38.81
CA LEU A 141 -43.02 6.16 39.60
C LEU A 141 -43.25 6.94 40.90
N GLU A 142 -42.19 7.24 41.65
CA GLU A 142 -42.30 7.99 42.90
C GLU A 142 -42.82 9.43 42.66
N ARG A 143 -42.39 10.08 41.58
CA ARG A 143 -42.91 11.38 41.16
C ARG A 143 -44.39 11.29 40.77
N ALA A 144 -44.80 10.27 40.04
CA ALA A 144 -46.19 10.04 39.67
C ALA A 144 -47.07 9.84 40.91
N GLU A 145 -46.63 9.01 41.86
CA GLU A 145 -47.31 8.77 43.14
C GLU A 145 -47.44 10.05 43.97
N ARG A 146 -46.35 10.83 44.12
CA ARG A 146 -46.38 12.13 44.80
C ARG A 146 -47.37 13.08 44.12
N SER A 147 -47.34 13.17 42.80
CA SER A 147 -48.24 14.06 42.05
C SER A 147 -49.71 13.64 42.18
N ALA A 148 -50.01 12.34 42.13
CA ALA A 148 -51.35 11.81 42.34
C ALA A 148 -51.84 12.06 43.77
N GLY A 149 -50.98 11.90 44.77
CA GLY A 149 -51.27 12.22 46.17
C GLY A 149 -51.61 13.70 46.38
N HIS A 150 -50.87 14.61 45.74
CA HIS A 150 -51.18 16.04 45.75
C HIS A 150 -52.54 16.37 45.13
N VAL A 151 -52.89 15.75 44.00
CA VAL A 151 -54.19 15.95 43.34
C VAL A 151 -55.33 15.42 44.21
N ALA A 152 -55.18 14.22 44.79
CA ALA A 152 -56.17 13.63 45.69
C ALA A 152 -56.38 14.48 46.95
N ALA A 153 -55.30 15.00 47.55
CA ALA A 153 -55.37 15.89 48.70
C ALA A 153 -56.05 17.22 48.36
N ALA A 154 -55.72 17.84 47.22
CA ALA A 154 -56.35 19.07 46.75
C ALA A 154 -57.87 18.90 46.56
N LEU A 155 -58.30 17.77 45.98
CA LEU A 155 -59.71 17.42 45.83
C LEU A 155 -60.41 17.23 47.20
N ALA A 156 -59.74 16.64 48.19
CA ALA A 156 -60.30 16.42 49.52
C ALA A 156 -60.42 17.71 50.36
N THR A 157 -59.56 18.71 50.13
CA THR A 157 -59.60 20.01 50.83
C THR A 157 -60.45 21.07 50.15
N THR A 158 -61.12 20.73 49.04
CA THR A 158 -62.07 21.63 48.39
C THR A 158 -63.45 21.41 49.00
N PRO A 159 -63.93 22.26 49.94
CA PRO A 159 -65.29 22.17 50.43
C PRO A 159 -66.26 22.46 49.28
N GLU A 160 -67.29 21.63 49.17
CA GLU A 160 -68.52 21.76 48.37
C GLU A 160 -68.60 23.07 47.58
N ALA A 161 -68.12 23.03 46.33
CA ALA A 161 -68.30 24.14 45.42
C ALA A 161 -69.76 24.17 44.95
N PRO A 162 -70.43 25.34 44.98
CA PRO A 162 -71.74 25.51 44.35
C PRO A 162 -71.63 25.15 42.87
N SER A 163 -72.68 24.54 42.31
CA SER A 163 -72.79 24.19 40.88
C SER A 163 -72.43 25.40 40.01
N LEU A 164 -71.17 25.48 39.59
CA LEU A 164 -70.67 26.45 38.63
C LEU A 164 -71.48 26.25 37.34
N PRO A 165 -72.12 27.31 36.80
CA PRO A 165 -72.96 27.18 35.63
C PRO A 165 -72.17 26.52 34.50
N GLU A 166 -72.73 25.47 33.89
CA GLU A 166 -72.07 24.60 32.88
C GLU A 166 -71.31 25.38 31.80
N ILE A 167 -71.73 26.61 31.51
CA ILE A 167 -71.12 27.55 30.58
C ILE A 167 -69.67 27.92 30.97
N GLU A 168 -69.37 28.10 32.26
CA GLU A 168 -68.01 28.39 32.73
C GLU A 168 -67.13 27.15 32.75
N TYR A 169 -67.69 25.98 33.05
CA TYR A 169 -66.97 24.71 32.89
C TYR A 169 -66.60 24.47 31.43
N VAL A 170 -67.54 24.61 30.49
CA VAL A 170 -67.28 24.46 29.05
C VAL A 170 -66.28 25.51 28.57
N ARG A 171 -66.38 26.77 29.03
CA ARG A 171 -65.45 27.83 28.64
C ARG A 171 -64.04 27.58 29.18
N THR A 172 -63.90 27.08 30.40
CA THR A 172 -62.61 26.72 30.99
C THR A 172 -62.03 25.49 30.31
N TYR A 173 -62.85 24.49 30.02
CA TYR A 173 -62.43 23.28 29.32
C TYR A 173 -62.00 23.58 27.88
N ALA A 174 -62.73 24.43 27.15
CA ALA A 174 -62.34 24.91 25.83
C ALA A 174 -61.00 25.68 25.86
N LYS A 175 -60.78 26.47 26.90
CA LYS A 175 -59.52 27.22 27.08
C LYS A 175 -58.35 26.29 27.40
N VAL A 176 -58.55 25.27 28.23
CA VAL A 176 -57.55 24.23 28.51
C VAL A 176 -57.26 23.40 27.27
N ALA A 177 -58.29 22.97 26.54
CA ALA A 177 -58.14 22.24 25.28
C ALA A 177 -57.38 23.08 24.24
N GLN A 178 -57.65 24.38 24.14
CA GLN A 178 -56.92 25.28 23.24
C GLN A 178 -55.43 25.38 23.61
N ILE A 179 -55.09 25.45 24.90
CA ILE A 179 -53.70 25.46 25.37
C ILE A 179 -53.03 24.12 25.08
N GLN A 180 -53.72 23.00 25.32
CA GLN A 180 -53.22 21.66 25.04
C GLN A 180 -52.97 21.46 23.53
N LEU A 181 -53.90 21.88 22.66
CA LEU A 181 -53.74 21.75 21.21
C LEU A 181 -52.59 22.63 20.69
N ARG A 182 -52.40 23.82 21.27
CA ARG A 182 -51.27 24.70 20.93
C ARG A 182 -49.94 24.10 21.37
N SER A 183 -49.89 23.52 22.56
CA SER A 183 -48.69 22.82 23.06
C SER A 183 -48.35 21.58 22.22
N VAL A 184 -49.35 20.83 21.77
CA VAL A 184 -49.15 19.67 20.88
C VAL A 184 -48.66 20.14 19.50
N LEU A 185 -49.20 21.23 18.97
CA LEU A 185 -48.73 21.81 17.70
C LEU A 185 -47.30 22.37 17.82
N ASP A 186 -46.97 23.03 18.92
CA ASP A 186 -45.60 23.52 19.17
C ASP A 186 -44.63 22.35 19.31
N ALA A 187 -44.99 21.28 20.02
CA ALA A 187 -44.18 20.06 20.13
C ALA A 187 -44.02 19.33 18.79
N LEU A 188 -45.06 19.27 17.96
CA LEU A 188 -44.97 18.71 16.60
C LEU A 188 -44.09 19.59 15.69
N THR A 189 -44.17 20.91 15.84
CA THR A 189 -43.32 21.85 15.09
C THR A 189 -41.86 21.70 15.49
N GLU A 190 -41.57 21.58 16.80
CA GLU A 190 -40.23 21.30 17.30
C GLU A 190 -39.71 19.93 16.83
N GLN A 191 -40.57 18.90 16.78
CA GLN A 191 -40.20 17.59 16.24
C GLN A 191 -39.95 17.62 14.73
N VAL A 192 -40.72 18.42 13.96
CA VAL A 192 -40.49 18.65 12.53
C VAL A 192 -39.19 19.43 12.31
N ASP A 193 -38.91 20.46 13.11
CA ASP A 193 -37.63 21.19 13.07
C ASP A 193 -36.45 20.28 13.47
N ARG A 194 -36.66 19.34 14.39
CA ARG A 194 -35.67 18.31 14.74
C ARG A 194 -35.46 17.28 13.64
N LEU A 195 -36.50 16.95 12.87
CA LEU A 195 -36.41 16.11 11.67
C LEU A 195 -35.76 16.86 10.50
N GLY A 196 -35.96 18.17 10.41
CA GLY A 196 -35.28 19.05 9.45
C GLY A 196 -33.81 19.31 9.79
N ASN A 197 -33.48 19.33 11.09
CA ASN A 197 -32.12 19.48 11.62
C ASN A 197 -31.55 18.16 12.16
N LEU A 198 -32.05 17.02 11.67
CA LEU A 198 -31.26 15.78 11.76
C LEU A 198 -29.89 16.15 11.21
N PRO A 199 -28.78 15.97 11.96
CA PRO A 199 -27.48 16.08 11.34
C PRO A 199 -27.55 15.15 10.13
N GLN A 200 -27.26 15.68 8.94
CA GLN A 200 -26.78 14.86 7.84
C GLN A 200 -25.62 14.06 8.45
N GLN A 201 -25.92 12.85 8.93
CA GLN A 201 -24.94 11.80 9.07
C GLN A 201 -24.45 11.63 7.65
N ASP A 202 -23.31 12.26 7.41
CA ASP A 202 -22.44 12.07 6.29
C ASP A 202 -23.13 12.30 4.94
N ALA A 203 -23.14 13.57 4.53
CA ALA A 203 -22.81 13.86 3.14
C ALA A 203 -21.39 13.36 2.85
N GLU A 204 -21.22 12.04 2.72
CA GLU A 204 -20.49 11.52 1.58
C GLU A 204 -21.18 12.09 0.32
N PRO A 205 -20.42 12.60 -0.65
CA PRO A 205 -20.98 13.13 -1.88
C PRO A 205 -21.55 11.98 -2.72
N ALA A 206 -22.84 11.69 -2.57
CA ALA A 206 -23.59 10.95 -3.58
C ALA A 206 -24.09 11.96 -4.63
N GLU A 207 -23.30 12.12 -5.69
CA GLU A 207 -23.83 12.58 -6.97
C GLU A 207 -24.82 11.51 -7.46
N SER A 208 -26.07 11.95 -7.66
CA SER A 208 -27.22 11.10 -7.98
C SER A 208 -27.27 10.70 -9.47
N PRO A 209 -28.08 9.68 -9.81
CA PRO A 209 -27.98 8.87 -11.01
C PRO A 209 -28.75 9.43 -12.22
N ALA A 210 -28.27 9.10 -13.42
CA ALA A 210 -28.99 9.21 -14.70
C ALA A 210 -28.76 7.93 -15.53
N PRO A 211 -29.68 7.57 -16.44
CA PRO A 211 -29.98 6.19 -16.84
C PRO A 211 -28.94 5.59 -17.81
N PRO A 212 -28.76 4.24 -17.83
CA PRO A 212 -27.74 3.62 -18.68
C PRO A 212 -28.18 3.58 -20.15
N GLU A 213 -27.52 4.40 -20.97
CA GLU A 213 -27.35 4.10 -22.40
C GLU A 213 -26.19 3.11 -22.57
N PRO A 214 -26.26 2.17 -23.55
CA PRO A 214 -25.25 1.15 -23.73
C PRO A 214 -24.06 1.74 -24.49
N VAL A 215 -22.95 1.99 -23.79
CA VAL A 215 -21.69 2.38 -24.44
C VAL A 215 -20.58 1.44 -23.97
N GLU A 216 -19.94 0.87 -24.97
CA GLU A 216 -18.94 -0.19 -24.94
C GLU A 216 -17.75 0.13 -24.03
N GLU A 217 -17.33 -0.87 -23.26
CA GLU A 217 -16.09 -0.88 -22.48
C GLU A 217 -14.85 -0.65 -23.38
N PRO A 218 -13.89 0.16 -22.92
CA PRO A 218 -12.50 -0.22 -23.03
C PRO A 218 -12.02 -0.58 -21.62
N VAL A 219 -11.67 -1.85 -21.46
CA VAL A 219 -10.98 -2.40 -20.28
C VAL A 219 -9.75 -1.53 -19.96
N GLY A 220 -9.91 -0.64 -18.99
CA GLY A 220 -8.85 0.19 -18.43
C GLY A 220 -8.35 -0.43 -17.14
N GLU A 221 -7.07 -0.76 -17.12
CA GLU A 221 -6.35 -1.43 -16.04
C GLU A 221 -6.52 -0.72 -14.67
N PRO A 222 -6.60 -1.47 -13.56
CA PRO A 222 -6.75 -0.90 -12.22
C PRO A 222 -5.53 -0.06 -11.79
N ASP A 223 -5.82 1.11 -11.21
CA ASP A 223 -4.92 2.23 -10.90
C ASP A 223 -3.74 1.95 -9.92
N TRP A 224 -3.54 0.71 -9.49
CA TRP A 224 -2.40 0.32 -8.65
C TRP A 224 -1.10 0.06 -9.44
N ALA A 225 -1.14 0.07 -10.78
CA ALA A 225 0.01 -0.20 -11.63
C ALA A 225 0.84 1.05 -12.03
N ARG A 226 0.70 2.20 -11.33
CA ARG A 226 1.54 3.38 -11.59
C ARG A 226 2.73 3.44 -10.62
N PRO A 227 3.98 3.23 -11.08
CA PRO A 227 5.16 3.50 -10.26
C PRO A 227 5.25 5.01 -10.02
N THR A 228 5.32 5.43 -8.75
CA THR A 228 5.59 6.81 -8.35
C THR A 228 7.02 7.21 -8.73
N ALA A 229 7.24 7.57 -9.99
CA ALA A 229 8.46 8.21 -10.46
C ALA A 229 8.16 9.69 -10.74
N ALA A 230 8.24 10.53 -9.71
CA ALA A 230 8.69 11.92 -9.75
C ALA A 230 8.26 12.69 -8.49
N ARG A 231 9.11 12.70 -7.47
CA ARG A 231 9.31 13.85 -6.57
C ARG A 231 10.61 13.66 -5.80
N ARG A 232 11.73 13.73 -6.52
CA ARG A 232 13.00 14.15 -5.91
C ARG A 232 13.06 15.67 -6.03
N SER A 233 12.52 16.38 -5.05
CA SER A 233 12.91 17.76 -4.80
C SER A 233 14.36 17.72 -4.31
N TYR A 234 15.26 18.17 -5.16
CA TYR A 234 16.64 18.47 -4.80
C TYR A 234 16.61 19.59 -3.75
N VAL A 235 17.00 19.28 -2.51
CA VAL A 235 17.41 20.28 -1.53
C VAL A 235 18.93 20.39 -1.71
N GLU A 236 19.40 21.53 -2.21
CA GLU A 236 20.82 21.85 -2.22
C GLU A 236 21.35 21.82 -0.77
N PRO A 237 22.45 21.08 -0.48
CA PRO A 237 23.10 21.25 0.80
C PRO A 237 23.82 22.59 0.80
N ASP A 238 23.29 23.53 1.59
CA ASP A 238 24.02 24.69 2.05
C ASP A 238 25.40 24.27 2.57
N THR A 239 26.41 25.04 2.20
CA THR A 239 27.81 24.86 2.55
C THR A 239 27.99 24.66 4.06
N PHE A 240 28.16 23.41 4.48
CA PHE A 240 28.54 23.05 5.84
C PHE A 240 30.01 23.45 6.06
N THR A 241 30.20 24.59 6.72
CA THR A 241 31.50 25.05 7.18
C THR A 241 31.91 24.22 8.39
N MET A 242 32.96 23.41 8.26
CA MET A 242 33.57 22.64 9.35
C MET A 242 34.21 23.58 10.40
N PRO A 243 33.88 23.47 11.70
CA PRO A 243 34.74 24.02 12.73
C PRO A 243 35.96 23.10 12.92
N ALA A 244 37.15 23.67 12.76
CA ALA A 244 38.42 23.03 13.07
C ALA A 244 38.63 22.97 14.59
N SER A 245 38.21 21.88 15.22
CA SER A 245 38.66 21.51 16.57
C SER A 245 38.02 20.19 17.01
N PHE A 246 38.70 19.06 16.77
CA PHE A 246 38.68 17.86 17.61
C PHE A 246 39.92 17.03 17.24
N SER A 247 41.09 17.59 17.54
CA SER A 247 42.22 16.76 17.98
C SER A 247 41.98 16.49 19.45
N ASP A 248 41.70 15.24 19.81
CA ASP A 248 42.36 14.54 20.92
C ASP A 248 41.66 13.21 21.23
N SER A 249 42.49 12.14 21.19
CA SER A 249 42.61 11.11 22.22
C SER A 249 41.41 10.23 22.59
N ASP A 250 41.51 8.93 22.26
CA ASP A 250 41.65 7.80 23.19
C ASP A 250 41.27 6.48 22.46
N SER A 251 42.21 5.57 22.21
CA SER A 251 42.53 4.46 23.12
C SER A 251 41.30 3.74 23.67
N THR A 252 40.88 2.67 23.00
CA THR A 252 40.05 1.63 23.64
C THR A 252 40.43 0.24 23.11
N SER A 253 41.40 -0.32 23.82
CA SER A 253 41.60 -1.73 24.21
C SER A 253 40.73 -2.81 23.55
N GLU A 254 41.37 -3.69 22.78
CA GLU A 254 40.92 -5.07 22.52
C GLU A 254 41.18 -5.94 23.76
N PRO A 255 40.19 -6.73 24.23
CA PRO A 255 40.48 -7.88 25.06
C PRO A 255 40.56 -9.16 24.22
N ASP A 256 41.75 -9.74 24.28
CA ASP A 256 42.12 -11.14 24.11
C ASP A 256 40.98 -12.11 24.52
N SER A 257 40.57 -12.98 23.60
CA SER A 257 39.67 -14.11 23.89
C SER A 257 40.29 -15.40 23.36
N THR A 258 41.02 -16.04 24.27
CA THR A 258 41.50 -17.41 24.18
C THR A 258 40.39 -18.36 24.64
N ALA A 259 39.88 -19.18 23.73
CA ALA A 259 39.10 -20.40 24.03
C ALA A 259 39.54 -21.46 23.00
N THR A 260 40.51 -22.32 23.31
CA THR A 260 40.45 -23.50 24.20
C THR A 260 39.42 -24.55 23.74
N GLY A 261 39.96 -25.62 23.14
CA GLY A 261 39.48 -26.99 23.39
C GLY A 261 38.37 -27.50 22.49
N ALA A 262 38.75 -28.07 21.33
CA ALA A 262 37.97 -29.13 20.70
C ALA A 262 38.88 -30.34 20.53
N ASP A 263 38.82 -31.22 21.51
CA ASP A 263 39.50 -32.51 21.53
C ASP A 263 38.98 -33.44 20.43
N ALA A 264 39.92 -34.25 19.97
CA ALA A 264 39.85 -35.31 19.00
C ALA A 264 38.90 -36.48 19.39
N PHE A 265 38.15 -36.98 18.38
CA PHE A 265 37.96 -38.39 17.94
C PHE A 265 37.52 -39.50 18.95
N PRO A 266 37.14 -40.75 18.52
CA PRO A 266 36.76 -41.28 17.20
C PRO A 266 35.50 -42.21 17.17
N GLU A 267 35.16 -42.63 15.95
CA GLU A 267 34.53 -43.88 15.49
C GLU A 267 33.95 -44.89 16.51
N SER A 268 32.73 -45.36 16.24
CA SER A 268 32.27 -46.70 16.63
C SER A 268 31.42 -47.33 15.53
N ARG A 269 32.02 -48.32 14.86
CA ARG A 269 31.37 -49.31 14.01
C ARG A 269 30.27 -50.06 14.79
N ALA A 270 29.12 -50.28 14.15
CA ALA A 270 28.24 -51.39 14.48
C ALA A 270 27.95 -52.19 13.21
N ALA A 271 28.62 -53.34 13.13
CA ALA A 271 28.30 -54.42 12.23
C ALA A 271 27.12 -55.22 12.81
N THR A 272 26.11 -55.52 12.00
CA THR A 272 25.14 -56.57 12.29
C THR A 272 25.34 -57.67 11.25
N ARG A 273 25.79 -58.83 11.76
CA ARG A 273 26.11 -60.06 11.05
C ARG A 273 24.84 -60.90 10.80
N HIS A 274 24.85 -61.61 9.68
CA HIS A 274 24.25 -62.95 9.53
C HIS A 274 25.13 -64.00 10.22
#